data_AF-A0A2H0Q5U8-F1
#
_entry.id   AF-A0A2H0Q5U8-F1
#
_cell.length_a   1.000
_cell.length_b   1.000
_cell.length_c   1.000
_cell.angle_alpha   90.00
_cell.angle_beta   90.00
_cell.angle_gamma   90.00
#
_symmetry.space_group_name_H-M   'P 1'
#
loop_
_entity.id
_entity.type
_entity.pdbx_description
1 polymer ?
#
loop_
_entity_poly.entity_id
_entity_poly.type
_entity_poly.pdbx_seq_one_letter_code
_entity_poly.pdbx_strand_id
1 'polypeptide(L)'
;MNNDFFFMTILVILTLVVVALFLVVLYLIFKTNTFKTDSPQQRHSNLGKSVEESFTCMNHPDNSAVATCAICEGSVCEHCHKDWDGIHLCPEHFGLFSQHTWQEIAEIQTNPKAPEKGHHLYQFKNKLWSDEKVPTYLVTHYKINVDGDFVESWVKLYAREEDADQLGMRFKVDIQ
;
A
#
# COMPACT_ATOMS: atom_id res chain seq x y z
N MET A 1 -72.15 0.25 -17.72
CA MET A 1 -71.19 1.38 -17.72
C MET A 1 -70.34 1.50 -16.44
N ASN A 2 -70.38 0.55 -15.49
CA ASN A 2 -69.59 0.65 -14.25
C ASN A 2 -68.32 -0.19 -14.22
N ASN A 3 -68.22 -1.25 -15.05
CA ASN A 3 -67.07 -2.17 -15.00
C ASN A 3 -65.80 -1.54 -15.59
N ASP A 4 -65.90 -0.82 -16.71
CA ASP A 4 -64.73 -0.19 -17.34
C ASP A 4 -64.13 0.92 -16.47
N PHE A 5 -64.98 1.69 -15.79
CA PHE A 5 -64.54 2.71 -14.83
C PHE A 5 -63.85 2.07 -13.61
N PHE A 6 -64.37 0.94 -13.14
CA PHE A 6 -63.77 0.17 -12.06
C PHE A 6 -62.41 -0.42 -12.44
N PHE A 7 -62.28 -1.00 -13.63
CA PHE A 7 -61.01 -1.53 -14.14
C PHE A 7 -59.96 -0.43 -14.31
N MET A 8 -60.33 0.74 -14.87
CA MET A 8 -59.41 1.87 -15.00
C MET A 8 -58.95 2.38 -13.64
N THR A 9 -59.84 2.41 -12.64
CA THR A 9 -59.50 2.83 -11.27
C THR A 9 -58.50 1.85 -10.63
N ILE A 10 -58.70 0.54 -10.77
CA ILE A 10 -57.76 -0.47 -10.27
C ILE A 10 -56.40 -0.34 -10.95
N LEU A 11 -56.36 -0.13 -12.26
CA LEU A 11 -55.11 -0.02 -13.01
C LEU A 11 -54.28 1.18 -12.54
N VAL A 12 -54.93 2.33 -12.28
CA VAL A 12 -54.27 3.53 -11.73
C VAL A 12 -53.74 3.30 -10.31
N ILE A 13 -54.49 2.61 -9.46
CA ILE A 13 -54.02 2.27 -8.10
C ILE A 13 -52.80 1.34 -8.19
N LEU A 14 -52.84 0.34 -9.08
CA LEU A 14 -51.77 -0.62 -9.24
C LEU A 14 -50.48 0.03 -9.76
N THR A 15 -50.58 0.97 -10.71
CA THR A 15 -49.41 1.72 -11.19
C THR A 15 -48.80 2.60 -10.10
N LEU A 16 -49.62 3.26 -9.27
CA LEU A 16 -49.12 4.04 -8.13
C LEU A 16 -48.40 3.17 -7.11
N VAL A 17 -48.89 1.96 -6.83
CA VAL A 17 -48.23 1.00 -5.93
C VAL A 17 -46.87 0.58 -6.48
N VAL A 18 -46.77 0.28 -7.77
CA VAL A 18 -45.50 -0.11 -8.41
C VAL A 18 -44.48 1.02 -8.35
N VAL A 19 -44.90 2.26 -8.63
CA VAL A 19 -44.01 3.44 -8.53
C VAL A 19 -43.53 3.65 -7.09
N ALA A 20 -44.41 3.51 -6.10
CA ALA A 20 -44.03 3.64 -4.70
C ALA A 20 -43.01 2.57 -4.28
N LEU A 21 -43.20 1.31 -4.70
CA LEU A 21 -42.24 0.23 -4.43
C LEU A 21 -40.88 0.50 -5.08
N PHE A 22 -40.87 1.00 -6.32
CA PHE A 22 -39.64 1.34 -7.03
C PHE A 22 -38.85 2.45 -6.31
N LEU A 23 -39.54 3.48 -5.82
CA LEU A 23 -38.91 4.56 -5.04
C LEU A 23 -38.35 4.06 -3.71
N VAL A 24 -39.03 3.12 -3.03
CA VAL A 24 -38.52 2.49 -1.80
C VAL A 24 -37.26 1.67 -2.09
N VAL A 25 -37.23 0.91 -3.18
CA VAL A 25 -36.03 0.15 -3.59
C VAL A 25 -34.87 1.08 -3.90
N LEU A 26 -35.09 2.15 -4.67
CA LEU A 26 -34.05 3.15 -4.94
C LEU A 26 -33.54 3.82 -3.66
N TYR A 27 -34.44 4.15 -2.72
CA TYR A 27 -34.07 4.70 -1.42
C TYR A 27 -33.22 3.72 -0.60
N LEU A 28 -33.58 2.43 -0.58
CA LEU A 28 -32.79 1.39 0.08
C LEU A 28 -31.43 1.23 -0.59
N ILE A 29 -31.34 1.21 -1.92
CA ILE A 29 -30.07 1.13 -2.66
C ILE A 29 -29.19 2.34 -2.32
N PHE A 30 -29.71 3.56 -2.37
CA PHE A 30 -28.95 4.76 -2.02
C PHE A 30 -28.49 4.77 -0.56
N LYS A 31 -29.35 4.33 0.37
CA LYS A 31 -29.00 4.18 1.79
C LYS A 31 -27.96 3.08 2.01
N THR A 32 -27.98 2.00 1.22
CA THR A 32 -26.94 0.97 1.26
C THR A 32 -25.68 1.38 0.49
N ASN A 33 -25.75 2.30 -0.46
CA ASN A 33 -24.58 2.79 -1.21
C ASN A 33 -23.85 3.94 -0.51
N THR A 34 -24.29 4.32 0.70
CA THR A 34 -23.47 5.02 1.70
C THR A 34 -22.61 4.04 2.53
N PHE A 35 -22.36 2.83 2.03
CA PHE A 35 -21.37 1.93 2.60
C PHE A 35 -19.97 2.37 2.16
N LYS A 36 -19.18 2.67 3.20
CA LYS A 36 -17.74 2.87 3.16
C LYS A 36 -17.08 1.82 2.28
N THR A 37 -16.07 2.26 1.53
CA THR A 37 -15.07 1.41 0.89
C THR A 37 -14.29 0.64 1.95
N ASP A 38 -14.90 -0.39 2.55
CA ASP A 38 -14.21 -1.30 3.46
C ASP A 38 -13.46 -2.34 2.60
N SER A 39 -12.19 -2.03 2.33
CA SER A 39 -11.18 -3.03 1.98
C SER A 39 -10.92 -3.95 3.20
N PRO A 40 -10.50 -5.21 3.00
CA PRO A 40 -10.59 -6.25 4.01
C PRO A 40 -9.68 -5.96 5.22
N GLN A 41 -10.31 -5.84 6.39
CA GLN A 41 -9.66 -5.69 7.68
C GLN A 41 -9.02 -7.04 8.09
N GLN A 42 -7.68 -7.15 7.97
CA GLN A 42 -6.91 -8.18 8.66
C GLN A 42 -6.47 -7.72 10.05
N ARG A 43 -6.34 -8.73 10.92
CA ARG A 43 -6.30 -8.71 12.38
C ARG A 43 -5.10 -7.98 13.01
N HIS A 44 -5.35 -7.44 14.20
CA HIS A 44 -4.45 -7.28 15.36
C HIS A 44 -2.96 -7.64 15.20
N SER A 45 -2.09 -6.69 15.55
CA SER A 45 -1.13 -6.87 16.66
C SER A 45 -0.48 -5.54 17.04
N ASN A 46 -0.47 -5.25 18.34
CA ASN A 46 0.33 -4.17 18.93
C ASN A 46 1.83 -4.43 18.75
N LEU A 47 2.57 -3.32 18.60
CA LEU A 47 3.94 -3.06 19.03
C LEU A 47 4.96 -2.80 17.90
N GLY A 48 4.96 -1.55 17.46
CA GLY A 48 6.06 -0.86 16.78
C GLY A 48 5.81 0.63 16.95
N LYS A 49 6.84 1.46 17.09
CA LYS A 49 6.71 2.93 17.06
C LYS A 49 5.73 3.30 15.94
N SER A 50 4.68 4.07 16.26
CA SER A 50 3.76 4.57 15.26
C SER A 50 4.57 5.31 14.20
N VAL A 51 4.71 4.69 13.02
CA VAL A 51 4.95 5.46 11.81
C VAL A 51 3.80 6.44 11.78
N GLU A 52 4.07 7.75 11.83
CA GLU A 52 3.05 8.73 11.49
C GLU A 52 2.70 8.44 10.03
N GLU A 53 1.71 7.58 9.81
CA GLU A 53 1.16 7.31 8.49
C GLU A 53 0.53 8.60 8.02
N SER A 54 1.29 9.39 7.29
CA SER A 54 0.75 10.53 6.58
C SER A 54 -0.13 9.98 5.48
N PHE A 55 -1.44 10.05 5.71
CA PHE A 55 -2.45 9.71 4.71
C PHE A 55 -2.49 10.70 3.53
N THR A 56 -1.71 11.79 3.61
CA THR A 56 -1.59 12.82 2.59
C THR A 56 -0.21 12.78 1.93
N CYS A 57 -0.16 13.22 0.67
CA CYS A 57 1.09 13.30 -0.07
C CYS A 57 1.99 14.41 0.48
N MET A 58 3.29 14.11 0.64
CA MET A 58 4.27 15.08 1.11
C MET A 58 4.44 16.31 0.18
N ASN A 59 4.13 16.15 -1.11
CA ASN A 59 4.19 17.23 -2.10
C ASN A 59 2.84 17.94 -2.29
N HIS A 60 1.73 17.27 -1.95
CA HIS A 60 0.37 17.76 -2.17
C HIS A 60 -0.50 17.40 -0.95
N PRO A 61 -0.54 18.24 0.10
CA PRO A 61 -1.26 17.95 1.32
C PRO A 61 -2.77 17.70 1.12
N ASP A 62 -3.35 18.25 0.05
CA ASP A 62 -4.77 18.09 -0.29
C ASP A 62 -5.08 16.74 -0.96
N ASN A 63 -4.06 15.98 -1.36
CA ASN A 63 -4.22 14.72 -2.06
C ASN A 63 -3.87 13.54 -1.14
N SER A 64 -4.69 12.49 -1.20
CA SER A 64 -4.40 11.24 -0.50
C SER A 64 -3.15 10.56 -1.05
N ALA A 65 -2.35 9.99 -0.14
CA ALA A 65 -1.23 9.14 -0.51
C ALA A 65 -1.72 7.77 -0.99
N VAL A 66 -1.06 7.24 -2.01
CA VAL A 66 -1.34 5.91 -2.60
C VAL A 66 -0.14 4.97 -2.49
N ALA A 67 1.06 5.51 -2.26
CA ALA A 67 2.29 4.74 -2.12
C ALA A 67 3.29 5.47 -1.20
N THR A 68 4.35 4.76 -0.83
CA THR A 68 5.47 5.27 -0.02
C THR A 68 6.75 5.20 -0.83
N CYS A 69 7.53 6.27 -0.86
CA CYS A 69 8.81 6.29 -1.55
C CYS A 69 9.80 5.30 -0.93
N ALA A 70 10.38 4.40 -1.72
CA ALA A 70 11.29 3.36 -1.24
C ALA A 70 12.62 3.89 -0.68
N ILE A 71 13.02 5.12 -1.05
CA ILE A 71 14.25 5.76 -0.57
C ILE A 71 13.98 6.59 0.69
N CYS A 72 13.07 7.57 0.63
CA CYS A 72 12.86 8.51 1.74
C CYS A 72 11.71 8.18 2.68
N GLU A 73 10.93 7.12 2.39
CA GLU A 73 9.74 6.71 3.14
C GLU A 73 8.62 7.75 3.21
N GLY A 74 8.68 8.78 2.35
CA GLY A 74 7.64 9.80 2.23
C GLY A 74 6.42 9.31 1.46
N SER A 75 5.24 9.62 1.98
CA SER A 75 3.94 9.35 1.36
C SER A 75 3.74 10.14 0.06
N VAL A 76 3.38 9.46 -1.04
CA VAL A 76 3.18 10.06 -2.38
C VAL A 76 1.78 9.78 -2.92
N CYS A 77 1.14 10.77 -3.56
CA CYS A 77 -0.12 10.59 -4.28
C CYS A 77 0.11 10.00 -5.68
N GLU A 78 -0.97 9.57 -6.34
CA GLU A 78 -0.99 9.00 -7.70
C GLU A 78 -0.21 9.86 -8.71
N HIS A 79 -0.28 11.19 -8.59
CA HIS A 79 0.37 12.10 -9.53
C HIS A 79 1.88 12.24 -9.31
N CYS A 80 2.33 12.10 -8.07
CA CYS A 80 3.75 12.17 -7.70
C CYS A 80 4.45 10.82 -7.78
N HIS A 81 3.69 9.73 -7.62
CA HIS A 81 4.21 8.39 -7.61
C HIS A 81 4.82 8.04 -8.98
N LYS A 82 6.05 7.53 -8.94
CA LYS A 82 6.74 6.88 -10.07
C LYS A 82 6.95 5.42 -9.71
N ASP A 83 6.48 4.52 -10.57
CA ASP A 83 6.70 3.08 -10.46
C ASP A 83 7.84 2.68 -11.39
N TRP A 84 8.81 1.96 -10.86
CA TRP A 84 9.83 1.28 -11.65
C TRP A 84 10.06 -0.12 -11.10
N ASP A 85 9.59 -1.14 -11.81
CA ASP A 85 9.73 -2.55 -11.42
C ASP A 85 9.18 -2.85 -10.01
N GLY A 86 8.03 -2.25 -9.68
CA GLY A 86 7.40 -2.38 -8.36
C GLY A 86 8.07 -1.54 -7.26
N ILE A 87 9.06 -0.72 -7.60
CA ILE A 87 9.68 0.24 -6.70
C ILE A 87 8.93 1.57 -6.84
N HIS A 88 8.26 1.97 -5.76
CA HIS A 88 7.55 3.25 -5.69
C HIS A 88 8.51 4.37 -5.27
N LEU A 89 8.60 5.44 -6.06
CA LEU A 89 9.51 6.57 -5.80
C LEU A 89 8.76 7.91 -5.89
N CYS A 90 9.24 8.91 -5.14
CA CYS A 90 8.81 10.29 -5.34
C CYS A 90 9.59 10.94 -6.50
N PRO A 91 9.15 12.11 -7.01
CA PRO A 91 9.77 12.72 -8.19
C PRO A 91 11.28 12.99 -8.03
N GLU A 92 11.70 13.47 -6.85
CA GLU A 92 13.11 13.72 -6.54
C GLU A 92 13.93 12.43 -6.58
N HIS A 93 13.47 11.41 -5.85
CA HIS A 93 14.19 10.15 -5.71
C HIS A 93 14.12 9.28 -6.96
N PHE A 94 13.14 9.47 -7.83
CA PHE A 94 13.14 8.86 -9.16
C PHE A 94 14.27 9.40 -10.03
N GLY A 95 14.52 10.70 -9.97
CA GLY A 95 15.69 11.32 -10.62
C GLY A 95 16.99 10.71 -10.13
N LEU A 96 17.18 10.61 -8.81
CA LEU A 96 18.35 9.97 -8.20
C LEU A 96 18.47 8.50 -8.63
N PHE A 97 17.38 7.74 -8.52
CA PHE A 97 17.36 6.32 -8.86
C PHE A 97 17.78 6.05 -10.31
N SER A 98 17.26 6.84 -11.26
CA SER A 98 17.54 6.66 -12.69
C SER A 98 18.96 7.06 -13.13
N GLN A 99 19.70 7.80 -12.29
CA GLN A 99 21.05 8.30 -12.61
C GLN A 99 22.17 7.42 -12.06
N HIS A 100 21.86 6.49 -11.16
CA HIS A 100 22.85 5.64 -10.51
C HIS A 100 22.56 4.16 -10.76
N THR A 101 23.63 3.36 -10.74
CA THR A 101 23.52 1.90 -10.64
C THR A 101 23.38 1.52 -9.17
N TRP A 102 22.56 0.50 -8.90
CA TRP A 102 22.26 0.05 -7.55
C TRP A 102 22.73 -1.39 -7.36
N GLN A 103 23.39 -1.62 -6.23
CA GLN A 103 23.97 -2.91 -5.88
C GLN A 103 23.39 -3.41 -4.56
N GLU A 104 23.10 -4.70 -4.52
CA GLU A 104 22.68 -5.40 -3.31
C GLU A 104 23.84 -5.44 -2.30
N ILE A 105 23.62 -4.91 -1.10
CA ILE A 105 24.64 -4.89 -0.02
C ILE A 105 24.32 -5.85 1.12
N ALA A 106 23.07 -6.28 1.22
CA ALA A 106 22.60 -7.16 2.28
C ALA A 106 21.30 -7.86 1.90
N GLU A 107 21.13 -9.08 2.41
CA GLU A 107 19.94 -9.89 2.25
C GLU A 107 19.61 -10.58 3.58
N ILE A 108 18.33 -10.59 3.95
CA ILE A 108 17.81 -11.38 5.05
C ILE A 108 16.63 -12.21 4.56
N GLN A 109 16.74 -13.52 4.74
CA GLN A 109 15.59 -14.42 4.57
C GLN A 109 14.67 -14.33 5.78
N THR A 110 13.40 -14.06 5.52
CA THR A 110 12.30 -14.06 6.48
C THR A 110 11.30 -15.16 6.12
N ASN A 111 10.49 -15.54 7.09
CA ASN A 111 9.40 -16.49 6.88
C ASN A 111 8.22 -16.15 7.79
N PRO A 112 7.03 -16.73 7.58
CA PRO A 112 5.84 -16.41 8.39
C PRO A 112 5.99 -16.67 9.90
N LYS A 113 6.96 -17.50 10.31
CA LYS A 113 7.24 -17.80 11.73
C LYS A 113 8.26 -16.86 12.36
N ALA A 114 9.04 -16.13 11.57
CA ALA A 114 10.10 -15.23 12.01
C ALA A 114 10.19 -13.98 11.11
N PRO A 115 9.12 -13.17 10.98
CA PRO A 115 9.12 -11.96 10.15
C PRO A 115 10.05 -10.85 10.71
N GLU A 116 10.28 -10.85 12.02
CA GLU A 116 11.09 -9.86 12.73
C GLU A 116 12.55 -9.83 12.29
N LYS A 117 13.06 -10.89 11.68
CA LYS A 117 14.43 -10.93 11.16
C LYS A 117 14.71 -9.81 10.15
N GLY A 118 13.70 -9.42 9.37
CA GLY A 118 13.82 -8.31 8.43
C GLY A 118 13.95 -6.94 9.11
N HIS A 119 13.63 -6.82 10.40
CA HIS A 119 13.63 -5.54 11.11
C HIS A 119 15.01 -4.89 11.15
N HIS A 120 16.10 -5.67 11.23
CA HIS A 120 17.46 -5.14 11.23
C HIS A 120 17.80 -4.37 9.95
N LEU A 121 17.34 -4.86 8.80
CA LEU A 121 17.52 -4.18 7.51
C LEU A 121 16.79 -2.84 7.48
N TYR A 122 15.55 -2.80 7.98
CA TYR A 122 14.78 -1.57 8.10
C TYR A 122 15.43 -0.57 9.05
N GLN A 123 15.88 -1.00 10.23
CA GLN A 123 16.56 -0.13 11.19
C GLN A 123 17.84 0.47 10.61
N PHE A 124 18.64 -0.36 9.93
CA PHE A 124 19.88 0.08 9.29
C PHE A 124 19.59 1.10 8.18
N LYS A 125 18.65 0.81 7.28
CA LYS A 125 18.18 1.77 6.26
C LYS A 125 17.73 3.08 6.89
N ASN A 126 16.93 3.02 7.95
CA ASN A 126 16.37 4.21 8.57
C ASN A 126 17.46 5.08 9.19
N LYS A 127 18.45 4.47 9.85
CA LYS A 127 19.63 5.16 10.38
C LYS A 127 20.42 5.86 9.27
N LEU A 128 20.68 5.17 8.15
CA LEU A 128 21.38 5.75 7.00
C LEU A 128 20.65 6.98 6.46
N TRP A 129 19.31 6.94 6.37
CA TRP A 129 18.54 8.05 5.85
C TRP A 129 18.30 9.18 6.86
N SER A 130 18.01 8.85 8.12
CA SER A 130 17.74 9.85 9.15
C SER A 130 18.98 10.66 9.50
N ASP A 131 20.11 9.97 9.68
CA ASP A 131 21.31 10.55 10.27
C ASP A 131 22.28 11.04 9.20
N GLU A 132 22.44 10.29 8.11
CA GLU A 132 23.48 10.52 7.10
C GLU A 132 22.93 10.97 5.73
N LYS A 133 21.59 10.91 5.54
CA LYS A 133 20.93 11.16 4.25
C LYS A 133 21.47 10.29 3.11
N VAL A 134 21.93 9.08 3.44
CA VAL A 134 22.47 8.13 2.46
C VAL A 134 21.31 7.38 1.79
N PRO A 135 21.16 7.48 0.46
CA PRO A 135 20.04 6.90 -0.25
C PRO A 135 20.22 5.38 -0.37
N THR A 136 19.23 4.65 0.14
CA THR A 136 19.15 3.18 0.04
C THR A 136 17.69 2.77 -0.11
N TYR A 137 17.41 1.59 -0.65
CA TYR A 137 16.04 1.06 -0.74
C TYR A 137 15.99 -0.44 -0.46
N LEU A 138 14.83 -0.90 0.00
CA LEU A 138 14.56 -2.31 0.27
C LEU A 138 13.66 -2.90 -0.81
N VAL A 139 13.92 -4.15 -1.21
CA VAL A 139 13.03 -4.94 -2.07
C VAL A 139 12.76 -6.27 -1.39
N THR A 140 11.50 -6.68 -1.37
CA THR A 140 11.09 -7.99 -0.86
C THR A 140 10.77 -8.90 -2.02
N HIS A 141 11.54 -9.97 -2.18
CA HIS A 141 11.25 -11.04 -3.14
C HIS A 141 10.55 -12.19 -2.43
N TYR A 142 9.56 -12.79 -3.11
CA TYR A 142 8.85 -13.96 -2.61
C TYR A 142 9.16 -15.18 -3.47
N LYS A 143 9.31 -16.34 -2.84
CA LYS A 143 9.41 -17.63 -3.52
C LYS A 143 8.45 -18.60 -2.85
N ILE A 144 7.69 -19.30 -3.68
CA ILE A 144 6.78 -20.34 -3.23
C ILE A 144 7.59 -21.64 -3.16
N ASN A 145 7.71 -22.20 -1.96
CA ASN A 145 8.28 -23.53 -1.77
C ASN A 145 7.15 -24.55 -1.90
N VAL A 146 7.08 -25.20 -3.08
CA VAL A 146 6.01 -26.15 -3.42
C VAL A 146 6.13 -27.44 -2.59
N ASP A 147 7.35 -27.91 -2.33
CA ASP A 147 7.58 -29.15 -1.60
C ASP A 147 7.24 -29.03 -0.11
N GLY A 148 7.49 -27.86 0.47
CA GLY A 148 7.22 -27.57 1.88
C GLY A 148 5.85 -26.97 2.17
N ASP A 149 5.09 -26.56 1.15
CA ASP A 149 3.83 -25.81 1.25
C ASP A 149 3.94 -24.53 2.09
N PHE A 150 4.94 -23.68 1.78
CA PHE A 150 5.08 -22.37 2.41
C PHE A 150 5.70 -21.32 1.49
N VAL A 151 5.51 -20.05 1.84
CA VAL A 151 6.12 -18.90 1.16
C VAL A 151 7.34 -18.42 1.94
N GLU A 152 8.47 -18.30 1.26
CA GLU A 152 9.68 -17.67 1.76
C GLU A 152 9.78 -16.24 1.21
N SER A 153 10.31 -15.33 2.01
CA SER A 153 10.58 -13.96 1.59
C SER A 153 12.03 -13.59 1.84
N TRP A 154 12.64 -12.89 0.89
CA TRP A 154 13.99 -12.31 1.02
C TRP A 154 13.86 -10.81 0.95
N VAL A 155 14.28 -10.16 2.03
CA VAL A 155 14.36 -8.70 2.07
C VAL A 155 15.80 -8.33 1.71
N LYS A 156 15.96 -7.56 0.65
CA LYS A 156 17.25 -7.12 0.11
C LYS A 156 17.40 -5.62 0.24
N LEU A 157 18.58 -5.17 0.64
CA LEU A 157 18.94 -3.76 0.71
C LEU A 157 19.90 -3.41 -0.41
N TYR A 158 19.54 -2.36 -1.13
CA TYR A 158 20.31 -1.82 -2.22
C TYR A 158 20.86 -0.44 -1.84
N ALA A 159 22.12 -0.22 -2.23
CA ALA A 159 22.79 1.07 -2.17
C ALA A 159 23.34 1.43 -3.54
N ARG A 160 23.73 2.69 -3.73
CA ARG A 160 24.46 3.10 -4.93
C ARG A 160 25.76 2.31 -5.03
N GLU A 161 26.14 1.96 -6.26
CA GLU A 161 27.37 1.19 -6.53
C GLU A 161 28.62 1.82 -5.88
N GLU A 162 28.73 3.15 -5.91
CA GLU A 162 29.83 3.89 -5.28
C GLU A 162 29.92 3.75 -3.73
N ASP A 163 28.81 3.44 -3.06
CA ASP A 163 28.73 3.32 -1.60
C ASP A 163 28.66 1.84 -1.14
N ALA A 164 28.51 0.91 -2.09
CA ALA A 164 28.06 -0.46 -1.80
C ALA A 164 29.02 -1.24 -0.90
N ASP A 165 30.31 -1.21 -1.21
CA ASP A 165 31.33 -1.95 -0.45
C ASP A 165 31.43 -1.46 1.00
N GLN A 166 31.45 -0.13 1.18
CA GLN A 166 31.55 0.48 2.50
C GLN A 166 30.32 0.17 3.36
N LEU A 167 29.11 0.35 2.80
CA LEU A 167 27.87 0.11 3.53
C LEU A 167 27.64 -1.38 3.81
N GLY A 168 28.02 -2.26 2.89
CA GLY A 168 27.96 -3.71 3.08
C GLY A 168 28.87 -4.19 4.21
N MET A 169 30.08 -3.61 4.35
CA MET A 169 30.94 -3.89 5.51
C MET A 169 30.35 -3.38 6.82
N ARG A 170 29.80 -2.15 6.82
CA ARG A 170 29.16 -1.56 8.02
C ARG A 170 27.99 -2.40 8.51
N PHE A 171 27.13 -2.87 7.60
CA PHE A 171 25.98 -3.70 7.96
C PHE A 171 26.40 -5.01 8.64
N LYS A 172 27.47 -5.67 8.16
CA LYS A 172 28.00 -6.90 8.76
C LYS A 172 28.49 -6.70 10.20
N VAL A 173 29.01 -5.51 10.51
CA VAL A 173 29.44 -5.15 11.86
C VAL A 173 28.23 -4.87 12.77
N ASP A 174 27.21 -4.18 12.26
CA ASP A 174 26.04 -3.78 13.05
C ASP A 174 25.12 -4.96 13.49
N ILE A 175 25.27 -6.16 12.89
CA ILE A 175 24.45 -7.35 13.22
C ILE A 175 25.17 -8.36 14.12
N GLN A 176 26.50 -8.24 14.30
CA GLN A 176 27.27 -9.09 15.22
C GLN A 176 27.11 -8.64 16.67
#